data_AF-A0AAD0R377-F1
#
_entry.id   AF-A0AAD0R377-F1
#
_cell.length_a   1.000
_cell.length_b   1.000
_cell.length_c   1.000
_cell.angle_alpha   90.00
_cell.angle_beta   90.00
_cell.angle_gamma   90.00
#
_symmetry.space_group_name_H-M   'P 1'
#
loop_
_entity.id
_entity.type
_entity.pdbx_description
1 polymer ?
#
loop_
_entity_poly.entity_id
_entity_poly.type
_entity_poly.pdbx_seq_one_letter_code
_entity_poly.pdbx_strand_id
1 'polypeptide(L)' 'MGRHKRAKTIWDIREEQFILAINSLKTLHVTPSGTMRIDVSEIRDQVLASREQYKELVRRSGH' A
#
# COMPACT_ATOMS: atom_id res chain seq x y z
N MET A 1 18.53 16.87 24.37
CA MET A 1 18.32 17.42 23.03
C MET A 1 17.14 16.71 22.38
N GLY A 2 15.98 17.34 22.30
CA GLY A 2 14.84 16.77 21.58
C GLY A 2 15.16 16.79 20.09
N ARG A 3 15.22 15.62 19.45
CA ARG A 3 15.36 15.56 17.99
C ARG A 3 14.13 16.25 17.41
N HIS A 4 14.31 17.43 16.80
CA HIS A 4 13.28 18.08 16.01
C HIS A 4 12.86 17.09 14.93
N LYS A 5 11.64 16.55 15.01
CA LYS A 5 11.11 15.67 13.97
C LYS A 5 10.98 16.51 12.70
N ARG A 6 11.82 16.21 11.70
CA ARG A 6 11.72 16.83 10.37
C ARG A 6 10.29 16.64 9.86
N ALA A 7 9.71 17.68 9.28
CA ALA A 7 8.40 17.58 8.64
C ALA A 7 8.42 16.45 7.60
N LYS A 8 7.37 15.61 7.60
CA LYS A 8 7.23 14.53 6.63
C LYS A 8 7.07 15.10 5.23
N THR A 9 7.87 14.61 4.30
CA THR A 9 7.71 14.86 2.88
C THR A 9 6.61 13.99 2.30
N ILE A 10 6.21 14.26 1.06
CA ILE A 10 5.27 13.40 0.33
C ILE A 10 5.82 11.98 0.11
N TRP A 11 7.14 11.83 0.05
CA TRP A 11 7.80 10.52 -0.05
C TRP A 11 7.69 9.74 1.26
N ASP A 12 7.88 10.41 2.41
CA ASP A 12 7.71 9.77 3.72
C ASP A 12 6.25 9.28 3.90
N ILE A 13 5.27 10.07 3.45
CA ILE A 13 3.84 9.68 3.51
C ILE A 13 3.55 8.50 2.58
N ARG A 14 4.08 8.52 1.34
CA ARG A 14 3.90 7.43 0.39
C ARG A 14 4.55 6.14 0.85
N GLU A 15 5.73 6.22 1.43
CA GLU A 15 6.43 5.08 2.00
C GLU A 15 5.64 4.47 3.15
N GLU A 16 5.08 5.27 4.05
CA GLU A 16 4.21 4.77 5.11
C GLU A 16 2.95 4.09 4.57
N GLN A 17 2.30 4.69 3.57
CA GLN A 17 1.13 4.08 2.92
C GLN A 17 1.49 2.75 2.23
N PHE A 18 2.66 2.70 1.59
CA PHE A 18 3.17 1.47 0.98
C PHE A 18 3.41 0.39 2.04
N ILE A 19 4.10 0.72 3.13
CA ILE A 19 4.36 -0.22 4.23
C ILE A 19 3.05 -0.73 4.84
N LEU A 20 2.06 0.15 5.07
CA LEU A 20 0.75 -0.24 5.57
C LEU A 20 0.03 -1.19 4.62
N ALA A 21 0.07 -0.92 3.31
CA ALA A 21 -0.53 -1.78 2.30
C ALA A 21 0.16 -3.16 2.27
N ILE A 22 1.49 -3.20 2.31
CA ILE A 22 2.26 -4.45 2.33
C ILE A 22 1.98 -5.26 3.61
N ASN A 23 1.93 -4.60 4.77
CA ASN A 23 1.63 -5.26 6.05
C ASN A 23 0.17 -5.75 6.14
N SER A 24 -0.74 -5.24 5.30
CA SER A 24 -2.12 -5.72 5.24
C SER A 24 -2.27 -7.05 4.47
N LEU A 25 -1.23 -7.46 3.73
CA LEU A 25 -1.23 -8.72 2.97
C LEU A 25 -1.06 -9.89 3.93
N LYS A 26 -2.05 -10.77 3.97
CA LYS A 26 -2.14 -11.93 4.87
C LYS A 26 -1.16 -13.03 4.48
N THR A 27 -0.84 -13.14 3.20
CA THR A 27 0.02 -14.20 2.66
C THR A 27 1.48 -13.78 2.51
N LEU A 28 1.81 -12.54 2.87
CA LEU A 28 3.19 -12.09 2.85
C LEU A 28 3.96 -12.71 4.01
N HIS A 29 4.89 -13.60 3.67
CA HIS A 29 5.79 -14.23 4.63
C HIS A 29 7.25 -14.03 4.22
N VAL A 30 8.05 -13.56 5.17
CA VAL A 30 9.50 -13.56 5.03
C VAL A 30 9.99 -14.94 5.45
N THR A 31 10.65 -15.63 4.53
CA THR A 31 11.30 -16.90 4.81
C THR A 31 12.58 -16.68 5.62
N PRO A 32 13.07 -17.68 6.38
CA PRO A 32 14.33 -17.57 7.11
C PRO A 32 15.55 -17.24 6.23
N SER A 33 15.48 -17.54 4.92
CA SER A 33 16.51 -17.19 3.94
C SER A 33 16.42 -15.75 3.42
N GLY A 34 15.51 -14.93 3.96
CA GLY A 34 15.30 -13.53 3.54
C GLY A 34 14.48 -13.37 2.26
N THR A 35 13.98 -14.46 1.68
CA THR A 35 13.09 -14.41 0.51
C THR A 35 11.66 -14.07 0.96
N MET A 36 10.97 -13.20 0.22
CA MET A 36 9.56 -12.94 0.43
C MET A 36 8.70 -13.91 -0.38
N ARG A 37 7.72 -14.51 0.27
CA ARG A 37 6.64 -15.29 -0.36
C ARG A 37 5.35 -14.51 -0.23
N ILE A 38 4.57 -14.46 -1.30
CA ILE A 38 3.27 -13.81 -1.34
C ILE A 38 2.36 -14.62 -2.27
N ASP A 39 1.08 -14.72 -1.94
CA ASP A 39 0.09 -15.20 -2.90
C ASP A 39 -0.20 -14.09 -3.90
N VAL A 40 0.08 -14.35 -5.18
CA VAL A 40 -0.17 -13.40 -6.27
C VAL A 40 -1.66 -13.10 -6.41
N SER A 41 -2.54 -14.02 -6.01
CA SER A 41 -3.99 -13.83 -6.01
C SER A 41 -4.43 -12.73 -5.05
N GLU A 42 -3.75 -12.60 -3.91
CA GLU A 42 -4.05 -11.56 -2.93
C GLU A 42 -3.75 -10.15 -3.47
N ILE A 43 -2.66 -10.01 -4.24
CA ILE A 43 -2.34 -8.75 -4.94
C ILE A 43 -3.46 -8.41 -5.94
N ARG A 44 -3.93 -9.40 -6.69
CA ARG A 44 -5.03 -9.21 -7.65
C ARG A 44 -6.29 -8.69 -6.95
N ASP A 45 -6.67 -9.32 -5.85
CA ASP A 45 -7.89 -8.97 -5.11
C ASP A 45 -7.77 -7.58 -4.47
N GLN A 46 -6.59 -7.23 -3.94
CA GLN A 46 -6.30 -5.88 -3.44
C GLN A 46 -6.40 -4.82 -4.56
N VAL A 47 -5.84 -5.08 -5.73
CA VAL A 47 -5.92 -4.17 -6.90
C VAL A 47 -7.37 -4.01 -7.37
N LEU A 48 -8.15 -5.10 -7.41
CA LEU A 48 -9.57 -5.05 -7.76
C LEU A 48 -10.39 -4.24 -6.74
N ALA A 49 -10.16 -4.47 -5.45
CA ALA A 49 -10.83 -3.72 -4.37
C ALA A 49 -10.49 -2.22 -4.44
N SER A 50 -9.22 -1.86 -4.64
CA SER A 50 -8.81 -0.47 -4.83
C SER A 50 -9.47 0.14 -6.07
N ARG A 51 -9.53 -0.59 -7.20
CA ARG A 51 -10.23 -0.10 -8.40
C ARG A 51 -11.71 0.17 -8.15
N GLU A 52 -12.39 -0.69 -7.39
CA GLU A 52 -13.79 -0.48 -7.02
C GLU A 52 -13.97 0.82 -6.22
N GLN A 53 -13.10 1.06 -5.24
CA GLN A 53 -13.11 2.28 -4.43
C GLN A 53 -12.89 3.56 -5.27
N TYR A 54 -12.15 3.45 -6.37
CA TYR A 54 -11.86 4.58 -7.26
C TYR A 54 -12.81 4.69 -8.47
N LYS A 55 -13.78 3.78 -8.65
CA LYS A 55 -14.78 3.89 -9.73
C LYS A 55 -15.56 5.20 -9.66
N GLU A 56 -15.86 5.68 -8.46
CA GLU A 56 -16.57 6.94 -8.23
C GLU A 56 -15.76 8.18 -8.67
N LEU A 57 -14.42 8.09 -8.71
CA LEU A 57 -13.56 9.17 -9.24
C LEU A 57 -13.59 9.23 -10.76
N VAL A 58 -13.74 8.09 -11.44
CA VAL A 58 -13.81 8.02 -12.91
C VAL A 58 -15.20 8.44 -13.41
N ARG A 59 -16.25 8.28 -12.59
CA ARG A 59 -17.65 8.58 -12.98
C ARG A 59 -18.04 10.07 -12.96
N ARG A 60 -17.11 10.98 -12.66
CA ARG A 60 -17.27 12.44 -12.80
C ARG A 60 -16.29 13.03 -13.82
N SER A 61 -16.45 12.65 -15.07
CA SER A 61 -15.91 13.39 -16.22
C SER A 61 -16.97 13.47 -17.32
N GLY A 62 -18.14 13.96 -16.92
CA GLY A 62 -19.30 14.20 -17.78
C GLY A 62 -20.15 15.34 -17.22
N HIS A 63 -19.57 16.54 -17.16
CA HIS A 63 -20.22 17.85 -17.27
C HIS A 63 -19.16 18.88 -17.68
#